data_AF-A0A812XXB6-F1
#
_entry.id   AF-A0A812XXB6-F1
#
_cell.length_a   1.000
_cell.length_b   1.000
_cell.length_c   1.000
_cell.angle_alpha   90.00
_cell.angle_beta   90.00
_cell.angle_gamma   90.00
#
_symmetry.space_group_name_H-M   'P 1'
#
loop_
_entity.id
_entity.type
_entity.pdbx_description
1 polymer ?
#
loop_
_entity_poly.entity_id
_entity_poly.type
_entity_poly.pdbx_seq_one_letter_code
_entity_poly.pdbx_strand_id
1 'polypeptide(L)'
;MTRLRSDSSLRAILTDFPPPEAVSESAKSFGSLGHPVLCHRPCVYLLKGSICKQGALCQFCHHGQHSPMPKLDQMQRARVQRLAEQELLRVLIPHIREQARAAGLQERAEDFIRTLQDKFGGEASGKSDESIPWKELCKLKKTLRQMNLTALIRLLPTDVEGLYQQLRTFAPGLLP
;
A
#
# COMPACT_ATOMS: atom_id res chain seq x y z
N MET A 1 -53.25 6.52 49.34
CA MET A 1 -53.39 7.14 48.00
C MET A 1 -52.15 7.98 47.72
N THR A 2 -51.10 7.38 47.16
CA THR A 2 -49.81 8.06 46.93
C THR A 2 -49.60 8.17 45.43
N ARG A 3 -49.57 9.42 44.92
CA ARG A 3 -49.43 9.75 43.50
C ARG A 3 -48.02 9.41 43.01
N LEU A 4 -47.91 8.58 41.98
CA LEU A 4 -46.68 8.41 41.19
C LEU A 4 -46.44 9.66 40.36
N ARG A 5 -45.28 10.32 40.57
CA ARG A 5 -44.84 11.50 39.83
C ARG A 5 -44.15 11.09 38.53
N SER A 6 -44.83 11.42 37.42
CA SER A 6 -44.31 12.01 36.18
C SER A 6 -42.95 11.55 35.64
N ASP A 7 -43.06 10.75 34.58
CA ASP A 7 -42.08 10.20 33.64
C ASP A 7 -41.43 11.28 32.72
N SER A 8 -40.90 12.36 33.31
CA SER A 8 -40.44 13.54 32.57
C SER A 8 -38.93 13.59 32.34
N SER A 9 -38.17 12.60 32.81
CA SER A 9 -36.71 12.72 32.95
C SER A 9 -35.88 12.10 31.82
N LEU A 10 -36.43 11.24 30.97
CA LEU A 10 -35.62 10.51 29.97
C LEU A 10 -35.41 11.28 28.66
N ARG A 11 -36.34 12.15 28.25
CA ARG A 11 -36.17 12.99 27.06
C ARG A 11 -35.15 14.11 27.24
N ALA A 12 -34.99 14.62 28.46
CA ALA A 12 -34.00 15.66 28.77
C ALA A 12 -32.55 15.14 28.72
N ILE A 13 -32.34 13.85 29.00
CA ILE A 13 -31.00 13.23 28.95
C ILE A 13 -30.55 12.98 27.50
N LEU A 14 -31.49 12.84 26.55
CA LEU A 14 -31.18 12.55 25.15
C LEU A 14 -30.88 13.81 24.30
N THR A 15 -31.12 15.01 24.82
CA THR A 15 -30.88 16.27 24.10
C THR A 15 -29.48 16.85 24.29
N ASP A 16 -28.69 16.30 25.22
CA ASP A 16 -27.32 16.75 25.48
C ASP A 16 -26.26 15.97 24.69
N PHE A 17 -26.68 15.07 23.77
CA PHE A 17 -25.74 14.51 22.81
C PHE A 17 -25.41 15.59 21.77
N PRO A 18 -24.18 16.13 21.74
CA PRO A 18 -23.80 17.06 20.70
C PRO A 18 -24.06 16.38 19.34
N PRO A 19 -24.70 17.07 18.38
CA PRO A 19 -24.83 16.56 17.02
C PRO A 19 -23.43 16.15 16.57
N PRO A 20 -23.25 14.98 15.91
CA PRO A 20 -21.93 14.54 15.50
C PRO A 20 -21.35 15.66 14.64
N GLU A 21 -20.41 16.40 15.23
CA GLU A 21 -19.75 17.51 14.58
C GLU A 21 -19.24 16.94 13.26
N ALA A 22 -19.59 17.62 12.17
CA ALA A 22 -19.06 17.27 10.87
C ALA A 22 -17.54 17.35 11.00
N VAL A 23 -16.89 16.19 11.16
CA VAL A 23 -15.44 16.05 11.13
C VAL A 23 -15.03 16.27 9.68
N SER A 24 -15.07 17.53 9.27
CA SER A 24 -14.54 18.03 8.01
C SER A 24 -13.08 18.33 8.22
N GLU A 25 -12.26 17.29 8.25
CA GLU A 25 -10.89 17.39 7.77
C GLU A 25 -10.33 15.98 7.58
N SER A 26 -9.70 15.78 6.42
CA SER A 26 -9.18 14.52 5.91
C SER A 26 -8.17 13.90 6.88
N ALA A 27 -8.65 13.18 7.90
CA ALA A 27 -7.82 12.42 8.81
C ALA A 27 -7.02 11.41 7.99
N LYS A 28 -5.73 11.70 7.81
CA LYS A 28 -4.77 10.82 7.13
C LYS A 28 -4.81 9.49 7.86
N SER A 29 -5.05 8.42 7.10
CA SER A 29 -5.09 7.07 7.62
C SER A 29 -3.70 6.42 7.64
N PHE A 30 -3.53 5.31 8.35
CA PHE A 30 -2.31 4.48 8.24
C PHE A 30 -2.02 4.06 6.78
N GLY A 31 -3.06 3.83 5.98
CA GLY A 31 -2.91 3.54 4.56
C GLY A 31 -2.36 4.71 3.74
N SER A 32 -2.43 5.94 4.28
CA SER A 32 -1.93 7.15 3.64
C SER A 32 -0.44 7.38 3.88
N LEU A 33 0.20 6.63 4.78
CA LEU A 33 1.65 6.71 5.02
C LEU A 33 2.41 6.34 3.74
N GLY A 34 3.35 7.21 3.36
CA GLY A 34 4.13 7.09 2.12
C GLY A 34 3.47 7.69 0.87
N HIS A 35 2.32 8.37 0.97
CA HIS A 35 1.72 9.06 -0.18
C HIS A 35 2.68 10.10 -0.78
N PRO A 36 2.75 10.27 -2.12
CA PRO A 36 1.94 9.60 -3.16
C PRO A 36 2.53 8.28 -3.69
N VAL A 37 3.77 7.96 -3.33
CA VAL A 37 4.55 6.92 -4.03
C VAL A 37 4.41 5.53 -3.39
N LEU A 38 4.36 5.51 -2.07
CA LEU A 38 4.41 4.33 -1.20
C LEU A 38 3.14 4.13 -0.35
N CYS A 39 2.09 4.92 -0.60
CA CYS A 39 0.81 4.72 0.07
C CYS A 39 0.16 3.41 -0.36
N HIS A 40 -0.75 2.92 0.48
CA HIS A 40 -1.59 1.79 0.13
C HIS A 40 -2.64 2.18 -0.93
N ARG A 41 -3.39 1.19 -1.40
CA ARG A 41 -4.49 1.41 -2.34
C ARG A 41 -5.50 2.42 -1.74
N PRO A 42 -6.16 3.23 -2.58
CA PRO A 42 -7.16 4.17 -2.11
C PRO A 42 -8.32 3.48 -1.38
N CYS A 43 -8.85 4.16 -0.36
CA CYS A 43 -10.00 3.72 0.39
C CYS A 43 -11.26 3.82 -0.49
N VAL A 44 -11.96 2.69 -0.64
CA VAL A 44 -13.17 2.61 -1.48
C VAL A 44 -14.27 3.54 -0.97
N TYR A 45 -14.37 3.74 0.34
CA TYR A 45 -15.37 4.63 0.94
C TYR A 45 -15.09 6.10 0.58
N LEU A 46 -13.85 6.56 0.76
CA LEU A 46 -13.45 7.93 0.39
C LEU A 46 -13.53 8.15 -1.12
N LEU A 47 -13.14 7.16 -1.93
CA LEU A 47 -13.30 7.22 -3.39
C LEU A 47 -14.75 7.38 -3.84
N LYS A 48 -15.69 6.80 -3.09
CA LYS A 48 -17.14 6.92 -3.35
C LYS A 48 -17.76 8.19 -2.74
N GLY A 49 -16.96 9.06 -2.12
CA GLY A 49 -17.45 10.27 -1.43
C GLY A 49 -18.18 9.97 -0.12
N SER A 50 -17.95 8.81 0.48
CA SER A 50 -18.56 8.40 1.76
C SER A 50 -17.54 8.42 2.91
N ILE A 51 -18.04 8.52 4.14
CA ILE A 51 -17.22 8.54 5.35
C ILE A 51 -16.67 7.13 5.63
N CYS A 52 -15.35 7.02 5.82
CA CYS A 52 -14.74 5.78 6.26
C CYS A 52 -14.93 5.61 7.78
N LYS A 53 -15.59 4.52 8.18
CA LYS A 53 -15.86 4.20 9.58
C LYS A 53 -14.60 3.91 10.40
N GLN A 54 -13.51 3.52 9.75
CA GLN A 54 -12.24 3.19 10.40
C GLN A 54 -11.38 4.43 10.69
N GLY A 55 -11.72 5.60 10.14
CA GLY A 55 -10.99 6.85 10.37
C GLY A 55 -9.47 6.69 10.17
N ALA A 56 -8.68 7.18 11.14
CA ALA A 56 -7.22 7.10 11.11
C ALA A 56 -6.68 5.65 11.09
N LEU A 57 -7.42 4.68 11.63
CA LEU A 57 -7.04 3.26 11.68
C LEU A 57 -7.18 2.55 10.31
N CYS A 58 -7.74 3.21 9.30
CA CYS A 58 -7.92 2.62 7.99
C CYS A 58 -6.57 2.23 7.34
N GLN A 59 -6.45 0.99 6.86
CA GLN A 59 -5.27 0.52 6.14
C GLN A 59 -5.25 0.96 4.67
N PHE A 60 -6.24 1.71 4.20
CA PHE A 60 -6.31 2.23 2.84
C PHE A 60 -6.08 3.73 2.81
N CYS A 61 -5.46 4.21 1.73
CA CYS A 61 -5.12 5.61 1.58
C CYS A 61 -6.38 6.48 1.49
N HIS A 62 -6.44 7.56 2.26
CA HIS A 62 -7.57 8.50 2.28
C HIS A 62 -7.37 9.68 1.31
N HIS A 63 -6.25 9.74 0.60
CA HIS A 63 -6.06 10.75 -0.45
C HIS A 63 -6.92 10.41 -1.68
N GLY A 64 -7.71 11.38 -2.15
CA GLY A 64 -8.61 11.19 -3.30
C GLY A 64 -7.88 11.05 -4.65
N GLN A 65 -6.63 11.48 -4.74
CA GLN A 65 -5.85 11.48 -5.98
C GLN A 65 -4.93 10.25 -6.03
N HIS A 66 -5.29 9.27 -6.87
CA HIS A 66 -4.41 8.15 -7.22
C HIS A 66 -4.44 7.95 -8.72
N SER A 67 -3.26 7.82 -9.32
CA SER A 67 -3.17 7.44 -10.73
C SER A 67 -3.60 5.97 -10.90
N PRO A 68 -4.32 5.63 -11.98
CA PRO A 68 -4.66 4.25 -12.27
C PRO A 68 -3.37 3.42 -12.40
N MET A 69 -3.26 2.37 -11.62
CA MET A 69 -2.10 1.47 -11.69
C MET A 69 -2.31 0.45 -12.81
N PRO A 70 -1.32 0.27 -13.70
CA PRO A 70 -1.37 -0.81 -14.67
C PRO A 70 -1.38 -2.15 -13.92
N LYS A 71 -2.30 -3.02 -14.32
CA LYS A 71 -2.42 -4.36 -13.76
C LYS A 71 -1.69 -5.32 -14.68
N LEU A 72 -0.92 -6.23 -14.09
CA LEU A 72 -0.42 -7.39 -14.82
C LEU A 72 -1.60 -8.20 -15.34
N ASP A 73 -1.54 -8.63 -16.60
CA ASP A 73 -2.53 -9.53 -17.17
C ASP A 73 -2.46 -10.93 -16.51
N GLN A 74 -3.41 -11.81 -16.84
CA GLN A 74 -3.48 -13.13 -16.22
C GLN A 74 -2.22 -13.97 -16.47
N MET A 75 -1.65 -13.91 -17.69
CA MET A 75 -0.46 -14.68 -18.04
C MET A 75 0.79 -14.12 -17.34
N GLN A 76 0.95 -12.81 -17.33
CA GLN A 76 2.02 -12.11 -16.63
C GLN A 76 2.00 -12.42 -15.13
N ARG A 77 0.83 -12.38 -14.48
CA ARG A 77 0.68 -12.75 -13.07
C ARG A 77 1.08 -14.20 -12.82
N ALA A 78 0.57 -15.13 -13.62
CA ALA A 78 0.90 -16.55 -13.50
C ALA A 78 2.39 -16.82 -13.75
N ARG A 79 3.05 -16.02 -14.59
CA ARG A 79 4.51 -16.11 -14.80
C ARG A 79 5.27 -15.62 -13.59
N VAL A 80 4.96 -14.41 -13.10
CA VAL A 80 5.60 -13.83 -11.91
C VAL A 80 5.49 -14.77 -10.71
N GLN A 81 4.32 -15.40 -10.50
CA GLN A 81 4.10 -16.36 -9.42
C GLN A 81 4.91 -17.66 -9.54
N ARG A 82 5.39 -18.01 -10.75
CA ARG A 82 6.21 -19.20 -10.98
C ARG A 82 7.72 -18.94 -10.96
N LEU A 83 8.14 -17.67 -10.92
CA LEU A 83 9.56 -17.34 -10.87
C LEU A 83 10.13 -17.67 -9.50
N ALA A 84 11.34 -18.23 -9.50
CA ALA A 84 12.14 -18.29 -8.29
C ALA A 84 12.37 -16.86 -7.75
N GLU A 85 12.45 -16.73 -6.44
CA GLU A 85 12.55 -15.44 -5.76
C GLU A 85 13.74 -14.61 -6.26
N GLN A 86 14.88 -15.25 -6.52
CA GLN A 86 16.07 -14.60 -7.08
C GLN A 86 15.84 -14.05 -8.50
N GLU A 87 15.17 -14.80 -9.36
CA GLU A 87 14.84 -14.36 -10.72
C GLU A 87 13.82 -13.22 -10.69
N LEU A 88 12.84 -13.30 -9.80
CA LEU A 88 11.88 -12.23 -9.57
C LEU A 88 12.58 -10.94 -9.10
N LEU A 89 13.51 -11.04 -8.14
CA LEU A 89 14.31 -9.90 -7.69
C LEU A 89 15.15 -9.31 -8.81
N ARG A 90 15.83 -10.14 -9.62
CA ARG A 90 16.59 -9.68 -10.80
C ARG A 90 15.73 -8.89 -11.77
N VAL A 91 14.46 -9.29 -11.96
CA VAL A 91 13.51 -8.58 -12.82
C VAL A 91 13.00 -7.29 -12.17
N LEU A 92 12.67 -7.29 -10.87
CA LEU A 92 12.04 -6.16 -10.20
C LEU A 92 13.01 -5.05 -9.79
N ILE A 93 14.23 -5.38 -9.33
CA ILE A 93 15.21 -4.43 -8.78
C ILE A 93 15.47 -3.23 -9.71
N PRO A 94 15.72 -3.39 -11.03
CA PRO A 94 15.94 -2.25 -11.92
C PRO A 94 14.76 -1.28 -11.95
N HIS A 95 13.53 -1.80 -11.89
CA HIS A 95 12.31 -0.99 -11.89
C HIS A 95 12.06 -0.32 -10.54
N ILE A 96 12.36 -0.99 -9.43
CA ILE A 96 12.31 -0.42 -8.09
C ILE A 96 13.28 0.78 -8.01
N ARG A 97 14.51 0.64 -8.52
CA ARG A 97 15.50 1.72 -8.58
C ARG A 97 15.02 2.91 -9.43
N GLU A 98 14.48 2.65 -10.61
CA GLU A 98 13.95 3.69 -11.51
C GLU A 98 12.83 4.49 -10.82
N GLN A 99 11.86 3.79 -10.21
CA GLN A 99 10.74 4.42 -9.50
C GLN A 99 11.19 5.16 -8.23
N ALA A 100 12.13 4.59 -7.47
CA ALA A 100 12.67 5.24 -6.28
C ALA A 100 13.45 6.52 -6.62
N ARG A 101 14.23 6.50 -7.71
CA ARG A 101 14.93 7.69 -8.20
C ARG A 101 13.95 8.79 -8.59
N ALA A 102 12.91 8.44 -9.36
CA ALA A 102 11.86 9.39 -9.75
C ALA A 102 11.13 10.00 -8.53
N ALA A 103 11.07 9.26 -7.43
CA ALA A 103 10.45 9.68 -6.17
C ALA A 103 11.42 10.39 -5.18
N GLY A 104 12.71 10.51 -5.50
CA GLY A 104 13.70 11.07 -4.57
C GLY A 104 14.01 10.16 -3.35
N LEU A 105 13.75 8.85 -3.46
CA LEU A 105 13.93 7.85 -2.40
C LEU A 105 15.09 6.89 -2.67
N GLN A 106 16.07 7.32 -3.47
CA GLN A 106 17.14 6.44 -3.98
C GLN A 106 17.93 5.73 -2.87
N GLU A 107 18.46 6.47 -1.89
CA GLU A 107 19.29 5.90 -0.82
C GLU A 107 18.55 4.80 -0.05
N ARG A 108 17.31 5.10 0.36
CA ARG A 108 16.49 4.16 1.12
C ARG A 108 16.07 2.94 0.30
N ALA A 109 15.82 3.14 -0.99
CA ALA A 109 15.52 2.02 -1.87
C ALA A 109 16.75 1.12 -2.04
N GLU A 110 17.98 1.65 -2.07
CA GLU A 110 19.19 0.84 -2.09
C GLU A 110 19.39 0.05 -0.79
N ASP A 111 19.13 0.65 0.38
CA ASP A 111 19.18 -0.08 1.66
C ASP A 111 18.13 -1.20 1.71
N PHE A 112 16.92 -0.93 1.22
CA PHE A 112 15.88 -1.92 1.05
C PHE A 112 16.30 -3.05 0.10
N ILE A 113 16.84 -2.70 -1.08
CA ILE A 113 17.33 -3.67 -2.08
C ILE A 113 18.46 -4.54 -1.51
N ARG A 114 19.42 -3.94 -0.81
CA ARG A 114 20.51 -4.67 -0.14
C ARG A 114 19.94 -5.71 0.82
N THR A 115 18.98 -5.31 1.65
CA THR A 115 18.34 -6.21 2.61
C THR A 115 17.57 -7.34 1.91
N LEU A 116 16.92 -7.07 0.78
CA LEU A 116 16.31 -8.13 -0.04
C LEU A 116 17.36 -9.09 -0.58
N GLN A 117 18.45 -8.58 -1.16
CA GLN A 117 19.51 -9.41 -1.71
C GLN A 117 20.18 -10.26 -0.64
N ASP A 118 20.37 -9.75 0.57
CA ASP A 118 20.95 -10.51 1.69
C ASP A 118 19.99 -11.61 2.16
N LYS A 119 18.68 -11.34 2.23
CA LYS A 119 17.66 -12.32 2.62
C LYS A 119 17.48 -13.45 1.60
N PHE A 120 17.48 -13.11 0.32
CA PHE A 120 17.16 -14.05 -0.77
C PHE A 120 18.41 -14.51 -1.55
N GLY A 121 19.59 -14.05 -1.17
CA GLY A 121 20.88 -14.38 -1.79
C GLY A 121 21.45 -15.75 -1.39
N GLY A 122 20.79 -16.46 -0.48
CA GLY A 122 21.15 -17.83 -0.10
C GLY A 122 20.97 -18.83 -1.25
N GLU A 123 21.85 -19.83 -1.31
CA GLU A 123 22.11 -20.72 -2.45
C GLU A 123 20.86 -21.21 -3.21
N ALA A 124 20.91 -21.02 -4.53
CA ALA A 124 19.94 -21.53 -5.50
C ALA A 124 19.93 -23.06 -5.52
N SER A 125 19.23 -23.69 -4.56
CA SER A 125 19.08 -25.16 -4.51
C SER A 125 17.75 -25.66 -5.10
N GLY A 126 17.03 -24.83 -5.86
CA GLY A 126 15.76 -25.18 -6.49
C GLY A 126 15.79 -24.95 -8.00
N LYS A 127 15.78 -26.04 -8.77
CA LYS A 127 15.64 -26.03 -10.23
C LYS A 127 14.44 -25.17 -10.67
N SER A 128 14.69 -24.07 -11.37
CA SER A 128 13.69 -23.48 -12.26
C SER A 128 14.35 -23.19 -13.61
N ASP A 129 14.31 -24.19 -14.49
CA ASP A 129 14.81 -24.12 -15.87
C ASP A 129 13.81 -23.39 -16.81
N GLU A 130 12.77 -22.76 -16.27
CA GLU A 130 11.75 -22.06 -17.05
C GLU A 130 12.19 -20.62 -17.36
N SER A 131 13.23 -20.48 -18.18
CA SER A 131 13.66 -19.20 -18.74
C SER A 131 12.46 -18.48 -19.39
N ILE A 132 12.24 -17.21 -19.05
CA ILE A 132 11.16 -16.41 -19.62
C ILE A 132 11.44 -16.15 -21.10
N PRO A 133 10.51 -16.49 -22.03
CA PRO A 133 10.68 -16.13 -23.43
C PRO A 133 10.91 -14.63 -23.57
N TRP A 134 11.93 -14.24 -24.34
CA TRP A 134 12.35 -12.83 -24.46
C TRP A 134 11.20 -11.86 -24.79
N LYS A 135 10.28 -12.27 -25.67
CA LYS A 135 9.11 -11.47 -26.05
C LYS A 135 8.17 -11.20 -24.87
N GLU A 136 7.98 -12.18 -23.99
CA GLU A 136 7.16 -12.04 -22.79
C GLU A 136 7.87 -11.19 -21.74
N LEU A 137 9.18 -11.39 -21.58
CA LEU A 137 10.01 -10.57 -20.69
C LEU A 137 9.96 -9.10 -21.09
N CYS A 138 10.03 -8.79 -22.38
CA CYS A 138 9.89 -7.43 -22.88
C CYS A 138 8.52 -6.82 -22.55
N LYS A 139 7.44 -7.57 -22.75
CA LYS A 139 6.08 -7.13 -22.41
C LYS A 139 5.92 -6.89 -20.91
N LEU A 140 6.43 -7.82 -20.09
CA LEU A 140 6.42 -7.70 -18.63
C LEU A 140 7.18 -6.45 -18.17
N LYS A 141 8.42 -6.26 -18.62
CA LYS A 141 9.24 -5.07 -18.30
C LYS A 141 8.54 -3.77 -18.69
N LYS A 142 7.84 -3.74 -19.84
CA LYS A 142 7.04 -2.58 -20.26
C LYS A 142 5.93 -2.26 -19.25
N THR A 143 5.20 -3.26 -18.78
CA THR A 143 4.15 -3.06 -17.75
C THR A 143 4.76 -2.65 -16.42
N LEU A 144 5.83 -3.31 -15.96
CA LEU A 144 6.50 -3.02 -14.68
C LEU A 144 7.01 -1.59 -14.63
N ARG A 145 7.54 -1.05 -15.74
CA ARG A 145 8.01 0.34 -15.82
C ARG A 145 6.92 1.38 -15.56
N GLN A 146 5.66 1.02 -15.84
CA GLN A 146 4.51 1.90 -15.65
C GLN A 146 3.88 1.74 -14.25
N MET A 147 4.32 0.76 -13.45
CA MET A 147 3.84 0.55 -12.09
C MET A 147 4.55 1.50 -11.12
N ASN A 148 3.82 1.93 -10.08
CA ASN A 148 4.42 2.66 -8.98
C ASN A 148 5.21 1.73 -8.04
N LEU A 149 5.98 2.33 -7.14
CA LEU A 149 6.85 1.61 -6.21
C LEU A 149 6.07 0.64 -5.31
N THR A 150 4.92 1.05 -4.76
CA THR A 150 4.03 0.15 -3.98
C THR A 150 3.65 -1.10 -4.76
N ALA A 151 3.26 -0.96 -6.03
CA ALA A 151 2.78 -2.08 -6.82
C ALA A 151 3.91 -3.04 -7.19
N LEU A 152 5.13 -2.54 -7.44
CA LEU A 152 6.31 -3.36 -7.64
C LEU A 152 6.67 -4.15 -6.38
N ILE A 153 6.66 -3.49 -5.22
CA ILE A 153 7.00 -4.13 -3.94
C ILE A 153 5.98 -5.22 -3.57
N ARG A 154 4.69 -5.03 -3.90
CA ARG A 154 3.65 -6.06 -3.70
C ARG A 154 3.80 -7.32 -4.54
N LEU A 155 4.68 -7.31 -5.55
CA LEU A 155 5.01 -8.51 -6.31
C LEU A 155 6.06 -9.36 -5.59
N LEU A 156 6.77 -8.82 -4.60
CA LEU A 156 7.78 -9.53 -3.83
C LEU A 156 7.17 -10.59 -2.88
N PRO A 157 7.97 -11.57 -2.42
CA PRO A 157 7.55 -12.54 -1.41
C PRO A 157 7.03 -11.89 -0.12
N THR A 158 6.17 -12.57 0.64
CA THR A 158 5.38 -11.97 1.74
C THR A 158 6.18 -11.63 3.01
N ASP A 159 7.40 -12.13 3.15
CA ASP A 159 8.29 -11.92 4.30
C ASP A 159 9.01 -10.55 4.31
N VAL A 160 8.71 -9.69 3.33
CA VAL A 160 9.30 -8.35 3.18
C VAL A 160 8.42 -7.22 3.74
N GLU A 161 7.22 -7.52 4.26
CA GLU A 161 6.27 -6.49 4.70
C GLU A 161 6.85 -5.57 5.79
N GLY A 162 7.64 -6.12 6.72
CA GLY A 162 8.31 -5.32 7.76
C GLY A 162 9.31 -4.30 7.18
N LEU A 163 10.08 -4.72 6.17
CA LEU A 163 11.04 -3.86 5.45
C LEU A 163 10.31 -2.79 4.64
N TYR A 164 9.19 -3.17 4.03
CA TYR A 164 8.34 -2.24 3.30
C TYR A 164 7.76 -1.17 4.23
N GLN A 165 7.35 -1.53 5.44
CA GLN A 165 6.83 -0.58 6.41
C GLN A 165 7.88 0.43 6.88
N GLN A 166 9.15 0.01 7.01
CA GLN A 166 10.27 0.92 7.27
C GLN A 166 10.46 1.91 6.12
N LEU A 167 10.40 1.44 4.87
CA LEU A 167 10.50 2.33 3.70
C LEU A 167 9.38 3.40 3.67
N ARG A 168 8.17 3.05 4.13
CA ARG A 168 6.99 3.93 4.13
C ARG A 168 6.99 5.00 5.22
N THR A 169 7.44 4.64 6.42
CA THR A 169 7.33 5.49 7.61
C THR A 169 8.26 6.71 7.57
N PHE A 170 9.27 6.69 6.71
CA PHE A 170 10.26 7.76 6.60
C PHE A 170 9.97 8.81 5.53
N ALA A 171 8.86 8.72 4.78
CA ALA A 171 8.56 9.69 3.72
C ALA A 171 8.52 11.13 4.30
N PRO A 172 9.32 12.07 3.75
CA PRO A 172 9.39 13.43 4.27
C PRO A 172 8.02 14.11 4.12
N GLY A 173 7.48 14.62 5.22
CA GLY A 173 6.11 15.19 5.29
C GLY A 173 5.25 14.67 6.45
N LEU A 174 5.82 13.84 7.32
CA LEU A 174 5.23 13.40 8.60
C LEU A 174 6.04 13.97 9.77
N LEU A 175 6.01 15.28 9.96
CA LEU A 175 6.14 15.92 11.27
C LEU A 175 5.23 17.17 11.25
N PRO A 176 4.61 17.51 12.40
CA PRO A 176 3.38 18.28 12.51
C PRO A 176 3.47 19.73 12.01
#